data_AF-A0A5M9NFG9-F1
#
_entry.id   AF-A0A5M9NFG9-F1
#
_cell.length_a   1.000
_cell.length_b   1.000
_cell.length_c   1.000
_cell.angle_alpha   90.00
_cell.angle_beta   90.00
_cell.angle_gamma   90.00
#
_symmetry.space_group_name_H-M   'P 1'
#
loop_
_entity.id
_entity.type
_entity.pdbx_description
1 polymer ?
#
loop_
_entity_poly.entity_id
_entity_poly.type
_entity_poly.pdbx_seq_one_letter_code
_entity_poly.pdbx_strand_id
1 'polypeptide(L)'
;MKDVLKYVPGFRTGEKFKMIIASAYYITCSIAIIPNWGVFLLFFAAPFVLFHGMDAFKNKSKKSAVICLIAFIVMCFGRAIVLLKK
;
A
#
# COMPACT_ATOMS: atom_id res chain seq x y z
N MET A 1 -8.03 -19.30 -0.25
CA MET A 1 -8.11 -17.82 -0.34
C MET A 1 -8.28 -17.45 -1.82
N LYS A 2 -9.18 -16.52 -2.17
CA LYS A 2 -9.30 -16.03 -3.55
C LYS A 2 -7.95 -15.49 -4.02
N ASP A 3 -7.53 -15.82 -5.25
CA ASP A 3 -6.18 -15.51 -5.73
C ASP A 3 -5.87 -14.01 -5.77
N VAL A 4 -6.89 -13.16 -5.90
CA VAL A 4 -6.75 -11.70 -5.91
C VAL A 4 -6.21 -11.16 -4.57
N LEU A 5 -6.64 -11.73 -3.43
CA LEU A 5 -6.22 -11.23 -2.12
C LEU A 5 -4.74 -11.49 -1.84
N LYS A 6 -4.11 -12.46 -2.53
CA LYS A 6 -2.68 -12.74 -2.38
C LYS A 6 -1.81 -11.58 -2.88
N TYR A 7 -2.32 -10.69 -3.73
CA TYR A 7 -1.55 -9.53 -4.19
C TYR A 7 -1.48 -8.41 -3.14
N VAL A 8 -2.43 -8.37 -2.20
CA VAL A 8 -2.51 -7.34 -1.16
C VAL A 8 -1.51 -7.64 -0.04
N PRO A 9 -0.56 -6.72 0.26
CA PRO A 9 0.31 -6.86 1.41
C PRO A 9 -0.48 -7.09 2.70
N GLY A 10 -0.07 -8.07 3.50
CA GLY A 10 -0.78 -8.51 4.71
C GLY A 10 -1.78 -9.65 4.50
N PHE A 11 -2.24 -9.90 3.26
CA PHE A 11 -3.13 -11.02 2.92
C PHE A 11 -2.38 -12.22 2.31
N ARG A 12 -1.14 -12.01 1.85
CA ARG A 12 -0.29 -13.03 1.19
C ARG A 12 -0.22 -14.38 1.88
N THR A 13 -0.10 -14.39 3.21
CA THR A 13 0.19 -15.62 3.97
C THR A 13 -1.06 -16.40 4.36
N GLY A 14 -2.26 -15.83 4.23
CA GLY A 14 -3.51 -16.45 4.71
C GLY A 14 -3.62 -16.66 6.22
N GLU A 15 -2.71 -16.07 6.97
CA GLU A 15 -2.71 -16.13 8.42
C GLU A 15 -3.76 -15.13 8.93
N LYS A 16 -4.73 -15.64 9.71
CA LYS A 16 -5.95 -14.91 10.06
C LYS A 16 -5.66 -13.60 10.80
N PHE A 17 -4.69 -13.60 11.71
CA PHE A 17 -4.35 -12.43 12.50
C PHE A 17 -3.75 -11.31 11.63
N LYS A 18 -2.78 -11.64 10.77
CA LYS A 18 -2.24 -10.70 9.77
C LYS A 18 -3.32 -10.15 8.84
N MET A 19 -4.26 -10.99 8.40
CA MET A 19 -5.36 -10.54 7.55
C MET A 19 -6.31 -9.58 8.26
N ILE A 20 -6.60 -9.81 9.55
CA ILE A 20 -7.44 -8.89 10.35
C ILE A 20 -6.75 -7.54 10.50
N ILE A 21 -5.46 -7.51 10.84
CA ILE A 21 -4.68 -6.27 10.96
C ILE A 21 -4.64 -5.53 9.62
N ALA A 22 -4.35 -6.25 8.53
CA ALA A 22 -4.32 -5.67 7.20
C ALA A 22 -5.70 -5.11 6.80
N SER A 23 -6.78 -5.84 7.11
CA SER A 23 -8.15 -5.36 6.87
C SER A 23 -8.43 -4.05 7.61
N ALA A 24 -8.14 -4.01 8.91
CA ALA A 24 -8.32 -2.80 9.72
C ALA A 24 -7.53 -1.61 9.15
N TYR A 25 -6.30 -1.85 8.71
CA TYR A 25 -5.45 -0.85 8.07
C TYR A 25 -6.06 -0.31 6.75
N TYR A 26 -6.44 -1.18 5.82
CA TYR A 26 -6.98 -0.75 4.53
C TYR A 26 -8.38 -0.12 4.65
N ILE A 27 -9.20 -0.56 5.62
CA ILE A 27 -10.47 0.11 5.96
C ILE A 27 -10.18 1.52 6.47
N THR A 28 -9.23 1.68 7.40
CA THR A 28 -8.85 3.01 7.93
C THR A 28 -8.35 3.92 6.81
N CYS A 29 -7.52 3.41 5.90
CA CYS A 29 -7.09 4.16 4.73
C CYS A 29 -8.31 4.59 3.88
N SER A 30 -9.24 3.67 3.64
CA SER A 30 -10.44 3.95 2.82
C SER A 30 -11.34 5.02 3.43
N ILE A 31 -11.44 5.12 4.76
CA ILE A 31 -12.19 6.19 5.43
C ILE A 31 -11.54 7.57 5.16
N ALA A 32 -10.21 7.63 5.00
CA ALA A 32 -9.49 8.87 4.73
C ALA A 32 -9.82 9.52 3.37
N ILE A 33 -10.51 8.80 2.49
CA ILE A 33 -11.06 9.32 1.22
C ILE A 33 -11.94 10.55 1.44
N ILE A 34 -12.80 10.52 2.46
CA ILE A 34 -13.83 11.53 2.72
C ILE A 34 -13.21 12.91 2.99
N PRO A 35 -12.29 13.08 3.97
CA PRO A 35 -11.68 14.38 4.22
C PRO A 35 -10.66 14.77 3.14
N ASN A 36 -9.83 13.82 2.68
CA ASN A 36 -8.72 14.12 1.78
C ASN A 36 -8.25 12.89 1.00
N TRP A 37 -8.62 12.82 -0.28
CA TRP A 37 -8.16 11.78 -1.19
C TRP A 37 -6.63 11.63 -1.27
N GLY A 38 -5.87 12.71 -1.09
CA GLY A 38 -4.41 12.66 -1.03
C GLY A 38 -3.87 11.90 0.19
N VAL A 39 -4.54 12.02 1.34
CA VAL A 39 -4.20 11.25 2.56
C VAL A 39 -4.47 9.77 2.33
N PHE A 40 -5.59 9.43 1.70
CA PHE A 40 -5.87 8.05 1.30
C PHE A 40 -4.76 7.48 0.43
N LEU A 41 -4.41 8.14 -0.68
CA LEU A 41 -3.37 7.66 -1.60
C LEU A 41 -2.00 7.50 -0.90
N LEU A 42 -1.65 8.45 -0.03
CA LEU A 42 -0.39 8.43 0.72
C LEU A 42 -0.27 7.18 1.58
N PHE A 43 -1.27 6.91 2.42
CA PHE A 43 -1.22 5.78 3.34
C PHE A 43 -1.52 4.46 2.63
N PHE A 44 -2.46 4.42 1.68
CA PHE A 44 -2.79 3.21 0.94
C PHE A 44 -1.60 2.64 0.18
N ALA A 45 -0.74 3.50 -0.40
CA ALA A 45 0.45 3.07 -1.14
C ALA A 45 1.61 2.63 -0.24
N ALA A 46 1.66 3.05 1.03
CA ALA A 46 2.81 2.84 1.90
C ALA A 46 3.19 1.36 2.12
N PRO A 47 2.26 0.42 2.37
CA PRO A 47 2.61 -0.99 2.49
C PRO A 47 3.24 -1.55 1.22
N PHE A 48 2.78 -1.10 0.05
CA PHE A 48 3.34 -1.57 -1.23
C PHE A 48 4.77 -1.08 -1.40
N VAL A 49 5.07 0.18 -1.06
CA VAL A 49 6.45 0.69 -1.06
C VAL A 49 7.32 -0.10 -0.09
N LEU A 50 6.88 -0.29 1.16
CA LEU A 50 7.69 -0.96 2.18
C LEU A 50 7.92 -2.44 1.84
N PHE A 51 6.86 -3.21 1.62
CA PHE A 51 6.99 -4.65 1.43
C PHE A 51 7.59 -5.03 0.09
N HIS A 52 7.26 -4.34 -1.01
CA HIS A 52 7.92 -4.59 -2.29
C HIS A 52 9.30 -3.98 -2.38
N GLY A 53 9.57 -2.87 -1.68
CA GLY A 53 10.92 -2.34 -1.54
C GLY A 53 11.83 -3.33 -0.84
N MET A 54 11.43 -3.82 0.34
CA MET A 54 12.17 -4.87 1.07
C MET A 54 12.42 -6.10 0.20
N ASP A 55 11.40 -6.56 -0.55
CA ASP A 55 11.52 -7.70 -1.45
C ASP A 55 12.45 -7.42 -2.65
N ALA A 56 12.39 -6.22 -3.22
CA ALA A 56 13.28 -5.78 -4.29
C ALA A 56 14.74 -5.74 -3.85
N PHE A 57 15.03 -5.27 -2.63
CA PHE A 57 16.39 -5.25 -2.09
C PHE A 57 16.87 -6.64 -1.66
N LYS A 58 16.05 -7.38 -0.90
CA LYS A 58 16.42 -8.68 -0.34
C LYS A 58 16.54 -9.76 -1.41
N ASN A 59 15.56 -9.84 -2.29
CA ASN A 59 15.44 -10.91 -3.28
C ASN A 59 15.84 -10.47 -4.70
N LYS A 60 16.29 -9.21 -4.89
CA LYS A 60 16.66 -8.62 -6.19
C LYS A 60 15.57 -8.80 -7.26
N SER A 61 14.30 -8.82 -6.83
CA SER A 61 13.14 -9.07 -7.69
C SER A 61 12.81 -7.83 -8.53
N LYS A 62 13.00 -7.93 -9.86
CA LYS A 62 12.64 -6.87 -10.81
C LYS A 62 11.15 -6.51 -10.73
N LYS A 63 10.28 -7.51 -10.58
CA LYS A 63 8.82 -7.30 -10.46
C LYS A 63 8.50 -6.46 -9.23
N SER A 64 9.11 -6.79 -8.09
CA SER A 64 8.90 -6.03 -6.85
C SER A 64 9.48 -4.62 -6.93
N ALA A 65 10.62 -4.43 -7.61
CA ALA A 65 11.17 -3.10 -7.84
C ALA A 65 10.19 -2.21 -8.64
N VAL A 66 9.58 -2.74 -9.69
CA VAL A 66 8.57 -2.02 -10.49
C VAL A 66 7.35 -1.67 -9.65
N ILE A 67 6.81 -2.61 -8.87
CA ILE A 67 5.64 -2.34 -8.01
C ILE A 67 5.99 -1.28 -6.95
N CYS A 68 7.18 -1.36 -6.34
CA CYS A 68 7.67 -0.38 -5.38
C CYS A 68 7.76 1.02 -6.00
N LEU A 69 8.29 1.14 -7.23
CA LEU A 69 8.40 2.41 -7.93
C LEU A 69 7.03 3.02 -8.24
N ILE A 70 6.08 2.22 -8.75
CA ILE A 70 4.72 2.66 -9.01
C ILE A 70 4.05 3.13 -7.72
N ALA A 71 4.15 2.33 -6.65
CA ALA A 71 3.60 2.68 -5.34
C ALA A 71 4.23 3.97 -4.79
N PHE A 72 5.52 4.17 -4.99
CA PHE A 72 6.23 5.38 -4.55
C PHE A 72 5.74 6.62 -5.30
N ILE A 73 5.52 6.51 -6.62
CA ILE A 73 4.93 7.61 -7.43
C ILE A 73 3.52 7.95 -6.93
N VAL A 74 2.68 6.94 -6.67
CA VAL A 74 1.33 7.16 -6.11
C VAL A 74 1.40 7.84 -4.74
N MET A 75 2.35 7.42 -3.90
CA MET A 75 2.57 8.01 -2.58
C MET A 75 3.00 9.48 -2.67
N CYS A 76 3.93 9.81 -3.57
CA CYS A 76 4.35 11.18 -3.85
C CYS A 76 3.20 12.03 -4.40
N PHE A 77 2.40 11.49 -5.30
CA PHE A 77 1.23 12.16 -5.84
C PHE A 77 0.18 12.45 -4.75
N GLY A 78 -0.09 11.47 -3.88
CA GLY A 78 -0.93 11.65 -2.69
C GLY A 78 -0.43 12.79 -1.81
N ARG A 79 0.89 12.84 -1.54
CA ARG A 79 1.51 13.93 -0.77
C ARG A 79 1.33 15.29 -1.44
N ALA A 80 1.52 15.38 -2.76
CA ALA A 80 1.36 16.63 -3.50
C ALA A 80 -0.08 17.16 -3.39
N ILE A 81 -1.09 16.29 -3.52
CA ILE A 81 -2.50 16.67 -3.33
C ILE A 81 -2.74 17.22 -1.92
N VAL A 82 -2.18 16.57 -0.89
CA VAL A 82 -2.32 17.04 0.50
C VAL A 82 -1.74 18.45 0.68
N LEU A 83 -0.62 18.75 0.02
CA LEU A 83 0.01 20.07 0.10
C LEU A 83 -0.79 21.15 -0.64
N LEU A 84 -1.42 20.81 -1.77
CA LEU A 84 -2.22 21.75 -2.56
C LEU A 84 -3.58 22.10 -1.93
N LYS A 85 -4.11 21.22 -1.08
CA LYS A 85 -5.40 21.39 -0.40
C LYS A 85 -5.29 22.08 0.97
N LYS A 86 -4.10 22.58 1.30
CA LYS A 86 -3.76 23.25 2.57
C LYS A 86 -3.79 24.75 2.40
#